data_AF-X1E719-F1
#
_entry.id   AF-X1E719-F1
#
_cell.length_a   1.000
_cell.length_b   1.000
_cell.length_c   1.000
_cell.angle_alpha   90.00
_cell.angle_beta   90.00
_cell.angle_gamma   90.00
#
_symmetry.space_group_name_H-M   'P 1'
#
loop_
_entity.id
_entity.type
_entity.pdbx_description
1 polymer ?
#
loop_
_entity_poly.entity_id
_entity_poly.type
_entity_poly.pdbx_seq_one_letter_code
_entity_poly.pdbx_strand_id
1 'polypeptide(L)'
;KFSHTSDYVMRARQAILEMHRQVGDELVLDGWGLAQRGLIIRHLILPNRLAGSYDSLSWLVHDISPNVTVSIMSQYYPTHLATQIAELCRKISASEYSEVLELVDKLELENGWIQGTDAAENYLPHFERDSHPFQPEKAQV
;
A
#
# COMPACT_ATOMS: atom_id res chain seq x y z
N LYS A 1 -16.41 0.78 -6.06
CA LYS A 1 -17.04 2.08 -6.46
C LYS A 1 -16.21 2.76 -7.55
N PHE A 2 -15.01 3.25 -7.24
CA PHE A 2 -14.23 4.12 -8.14
C PHE A 2 -13.53 3.39 -9.30
N SER A 3 -13.26 2.09 -9.17
CA SER A 3 -12.65 1.28 -10.24
C SER A 3 -13.58 0.99 -11.42
N HIS A 4 -14.88 1.31 -11.32
CA HIS A 4 -15.92 0.89 -12.27
C HIS A 4 -15.94 -0.62 -12.57
N THR A 5 -15.30 -1.43 -11.73
CA THR A 5 -15.10 -2.86 -11.92
C THR A 5 -15.65 -3.57 -10.69
N SER A 6 -16.86 -4.12 -10.80
CA SER A 6 -17.62 -4.69 -9.67
C SER A 6 -17.01 -5.99 -9.13
N ASP A 7 -16.29 -6.73 -9.95
CA ASP A 7 -15.68 -8.02 -9.60
C ASP A 7 -14.18 -7.91 -9.29
N TYR A 8 -13.63 -6.68 -9.21
CA TYR A 8 -12.21 -6.43 -8.96
C TYR A 8 -11.70 -7.14 -7.71
N VAL A 9 -12.40 -6.98 -6.58
CA VAL A 9 -11.98 -7.56 -5.30
C VAL A 9 -11.94 -9.09 -5.38
N MET A 10 -12.96 -9.70 -6.00
CA MET A 10 -13.02 -11.15 -6.17
C MET A 10 -11.84 -11.66 -7.02
N ARG A 11 -11.58 -11.03 -8.17
CA ARG A 11 -10.48 -11.42 -9.06
C ARG A 11 -9.10 -11.18 -8.45
N ALA A 12 -8.92 -10.04 -7.77
CA ALA A 12 -7.66 -9.73 -7.09
C ALA A 12 -7.34 -10.75 -6.00
N ARG A 13 -8.34 -11.14 -5.20
CA ARG A 13 -8.18 -12.17 -4.16
C ARG A 13 -7.82 -13.53 -4.76
N GLN A 14 -8.48 -13.95 -5.84
CA GLN A 14 -8.14 -15.20 -6.55
C GLN A 14 -6.70 -15.18 -7.10
N ALA A 15 -6.28 -14.04 -7.67
CA ALA A 15 -4.92 -13.89 -8.18
C ALA A 15 -3.88 -13.98 -7.05
N ILE A 16 -4.13 -13.32 -5.91
CA ILE A 16 -3.24 -13.35 -4.74
C ILE A 16 -3.13 -14.78 -4.18
N LEU A 17 -4.26 -15.50 -4.07
CA LEU A 17 -4.27 -16.90 -3.65
C LEU A 17 -3.41 -17.77 -4.56
N GLU A 18 -3.53 -17.59 -5.89
CA GLU A 18 -2.73 -18.37 -6.84
C GLU A 18 -1.24 -17.99 -6.78
N MET A 19 -0.91 -16.70 -6.63
CA MET A 19 0.47 -16.26 -6.43
C MET A 19 1.07 -16.89 -5.17
N HIS A 20 0.34 -16.85 -4.07
CA HIS A 20 0.74 -17.46 -2.80
C HIS A 20 0.92 -18.98 -2.93
N ARG A 21 -0.02 -19.69 -3.57
CA ARG A 21 0.10 -21.14 -3.84
C ARG A 21 1.39 -21.50 -4.58
N GLN A 22 1.89 -20.61 -5.45
CA GLN A 22 3.11 -20.85 -6.22
C GLN A 22 4.39 -20.62 -5.41
N VAL A 23 4.42 -19.58 -4.57
CA VAL A 23 5.67 -19.14 -3.91
C VAL A 23 5.76 -19.52 -2.43
N GLY A 24 4.63 -19.67 -1.74
CA GLY A 24 4.51 -19.95 -0.31
C GLY A 24 4.54 -18.68 0.56
N ASP A 25 4.71 -18.90 1.88
CA ASP A 25 4.79 -17.82 2.88
C ASP A 25 6.15 -17.10 2.89
N GLU A 26 7.21 -17.82 2.54
CA GLU A 26 8.57 -17.35 2.73
C GLU A 26 8.98 -16.35 1.63
N LEU A 27 9.43 -15.17 2.07
CA LEU A 27 10.19 -14.27 1.23
C LEU A 27 11.68 -14.65 1.30
N VAL A 28 12.12 -15.44 0.32
CA VAL A 28 13.51 -15.88 0.18
C VAL A 28 14.38 -14.72 -0.31
N LEU A 29 15.32 -14.32 0.53
CA LEU A 29 16.34 -13.32 0.21
C LEU A 29 17.69 -14.00 -0.03
N ASP A 30 18.55 -13.36 -0.83
CA ASP A 30 19.94 -13.77 -1.00
C ASP A 30 20.84 -13.23 0.14
N GLY A 31 22.15 -13.53 0.07
CA GLY A 31 23.13 -13.07 1.05
C GLY A 31 23.31 -11.53 1.10
N TRP A 32 22.74 -10.79 0.16
CA TRP A 32 22.74 -9.33 0.10
C TRP A 32 21.38 -8.71 0.45
N GLY A 33 20.38 -9.54 0.80
CA GLY A 33 19.02 -9.10 1.10
C GLY A 33 18.14 -8.88 -0.13
N LEU A 34 18.56 -9.31 -1.32
CA LEU A 34 17.73 -9.21 -2.53
C LEU A 34 16.71 -10.35 -2.57
N ALA A 35 15.44 -10.01 -2.77
CA ALA A 35 14.38 -11.01 -2.90
C ALA A 35 14.57 -11.87 -4.16
N GLN A 36 14.73 -13.18 -3.95
CA GLN A 36 14.84 -14.18 -5.02
C GLN A 36 13.50 -14.84 -5.34
N ARG A 37 12.65 -15.04 -4.31
CA ARG A 37 11.35 -15.68 -4.43
C ARG A 37 10.46 -15.29 -3.25
N GLY A 38 9.17 -15.10 -3.49
CA GLY A 38 8.18 -14.84 -2.44
C GLY A 38 7.06 -13.93 -2.94
N LEU A 39 6.21 -13.49 -2.02
CA LEU A 39 5.10 -12.60 -2.30
C LEU A 39 5.14 -11.41 -1.33
N ILE A 40 5.13 -10.19 -1.87
CA ILE A 40 4.98 -8.96 -1.11
C ILE A 40 3.67 -8.29 -1.53
N ILE A 41 2.74 -8.15 -0.60
CA ILE A 41 1.43 -7.55 -0.86
C ILE A 41 1.47 -6.09 -0.42
N ARG A 42 1.22 -5.18 -1.36
CA ARG A 42 1.25 -3.74 -1.11
C ARG A 42 -0.16 -3.25 -0.79
N HIS A 43 -0.36 -2.72 0.40
CA HIS A 43 -1.64 -2.17 0.86
C HIS A 43 -1.57 -0.65 0.93
N LEU A 44 -2.27 0.03 0.02
CA LEU A 44 -2.34 1.49 0.00
C LEU A 44 -3.46 1.99 0.91
N ILE A 45 -3.11 2.83 1.88
CA ILE A 45 -4.09 3.55 2.69
C ILE A 45 -4.71 4.65 1.84
N LEU A 46 -6.04 4.73 1.85
CA LEU A 46 -6.82 5.75 1.17
C LEU A 46 -7.63 6.58 2.17
N PRO A 47 -7.89 7.86 1.86
CA PRO A 47 -8.74 8.71 2.69
C PRO A 47 -10.13 8.11 2.84
N ASN A 48 -10.82 8.51 3.91
CA ASN A 48 -12.19 8.12 4.25
C ASN A 48 -12.38 6.60 4.35
N ARG A 49 -11.33 5.88 4.77
CA ARG A 49 -11.28 4.41 4.89
C ARG A 49 -11.61 3.67 3.59
N LEU A 50 -11.45 4.33 2.45
CA LEU A 50 -11.84 3.79 1.14
C LEU A 50 -11.03 2.56 0.71
N ALA A 51 -9.86 2.37 1.31
CA ALA A 51 -9.02 1.20 1.05
C ALA A 51 -9.63 -0.11 1.60
N GLY A 52 -10.61 -0.03 2.51
CA GLY A 52 -11.14 -1.21 3.19
C GLY A 52 -10.03 -1.98 3.92
N SER A 53 -9.13 -1.26 4.62
CA SER A 53 -7.94 -1.83 5.25
C SER A 53 -8.27 -2.96 6.22
N TYR A 54 -9.35 -2.81 6.99
CA TYR A 54 -9.84 -3.86 7.89
C TYR A 54 -10.15 -5.16 7.14
N ASP A 55 -11.04 -5.11 6.15
CA ASP A 55 -11.44 -6.28 5.39
C ASP A 55 -10.31 -6.89 4.57
N SER A 56 -9.42 -6.04 4.05
CA SER A 56 -8.30 -6.47 3.20
C SER A 56 -7.22 -7.17 4.03
N LEU A 57 -6.76 -6.54 5.11
CA LEU A 57 -5.70 -7.12 5.95
C LEU A 57 -6.20 -8.33 6.74
N SER A 58 -7.44 -8.31 7.23
CA SER A 58 -8.02 -9.47 7.91
C SER A 58 -8.16 -10.66 6.96
N TRP A 59 -8.56 -10.41 5.71
CA TRP A 59 -8.63 -11.45 4.68
C TRP A 59 -7.24 -12.03 4.36
N LEU A 60 -6.20 -11.19 4.28
CA LEU A 60 -4.84 -11.68 4.06
C LEU A 60 -4.39 -12.64 5.16
N VAL A 61 -4.59 -12.27 6.43
CA VAL A 61 -4.19 -13.12 7.56
C VAL A 61 -4.98 -14.42 7.60
N HIS A 62 -6.29 -14.36 7.35
CA HIS A 62 -7.19 -15.51 7.48
C HIS A 62 -7.13 -16.47 6.27
N ASP A 63 -7.15 -15.93 5.05
CA ASP A 63 -7.31 -16.72 3.82
C ASP A 63 -5.97 -16.98 3.11
N ILE A 64 -4.94 -16.17 3.35
CA ILE A 64 -3.59 -16.39 2.76
C ILE A 64 -2.69 -17.04 3.80
N SER A 65 -2.24 -16.29 4.80
CA SER A 65 -1.39 -16.75 5.88
C SER A 65 -1.15 -15.62 6.88
N PRO A 66 -1.04 -15.90 8.20
CA PRO A 66 -0.58 -14.92 9.18
C PRO A 66 0.87 -14.45 8.91
N ASN A 67 1.66 -15.23 8.18
CA ASN A 67 3.06 -14.90 7.87
C ASN A 67 3.24 -14.12 6.57
N VAL A 68 2.15 -13.69 5.92
CA VAL A 68 2.23 -12.99 4.63
C VAL A 68 3.02 -11.68 4.76
N THR A 69 3.91 -11.42 3.80
CA THR A 69 4.70 -10.18 3.81
C THR A 69 3.89 -9.02 3.24
N VAL A 70 3.69 -7.97 4.04
CA VAL A 70 2.87 -6.80 3.66
C VAL A 70 3.69 -5.52 3.66
N SER A 71 3.47 -4.67 2.66
CA SER A 71 3.98 -3.30 2.63
C SER A 71 2.83 -2.32 2.78
N ILE A 72 2.73 -1.68 3.94
CA ILE A 72 1.73 -0.65 4.24
C ILE A 72 2.20 0.69 3.70
N MET A 73 1.38 1.29 2.85
CA MET A 73 1.74 2.50 2.11
C MET A 73 0.84 3.68 2.46
N SER A 74 1.47 4.80 2.76
CA SER A 74 0.88 6.11 3.06
C SER A 74 0.96 7.09 1.87
N GLN A 75 1.35 6.59 0.69
CA GLN A 75 1.73 7.36 -0.51
C GLN A 75 0.57 8.01 -1.28
N TYR A 76 -0.66 7.94 -0.79
CA TYR A 76 -1.78 8.44 -1.56
C TYR A 76 -1.70 9.96 -1.76
N TYR A 77 -1.69 10.38 -3.03
CA TYR A 77 -1.69 11.79 -3.43
C TYR A 77 -2.86 12.05 -4.41
N PRO A 78 -3.76 13.00 -4.13
CA PRO A 78 -4.87 13.32 -5.03
C PRO A 78 -4.34 14.01 -6.30
N THR A 79 -4.59 13.40 -7.46
CA THR A 79 -4.21 13.95 -8.77
C THR A 79 -5.33 13.77 -9.79
N HIS A 80 -5.24 14.51 -10.92
CA HIS A 80 -6.20 14.45 -12.02
C HIS A 80 -7.66 14.64 -11.54
N LEU A 81 -8.56 13.67 -11.81
CA LEU A 81 -9.98 13.73 -11.42
C LEU A 81 -10.21 13.50 -9.92
N ALA A 82 -9.23 12.97 -9.17
CA ALA A 82 -9.41 12.69 -7.75
C ALA A 82 -9.72 13.97 -6.95
N THR A 83 -9.19 15.12 -7.38
CA THR A 83 -9.45 16.43 -6.75
C THR A 83 -10.91 16.86 -6.86
N GLN A 84 -11.67 16.30 -7.81
CA GLN A 84 -13.09 16.59 -8.02
C GLN A 84 -14.01 15.62 -7.26
N ILE A 85 -13.45 14.57 -6.68
CA ILE A 85 -14.20 13.54 -5.94
C ILE A 85 -14.00 13.80 -4.45
N ALA A 86 -15.05 14.22 -3.75
CA ALA A 86 -14.98 14.64 -2.35
C ALA A 86 -14.33 13.59 -1.43
N GLU A 87 -14.55 12.30 -1.70
CA GLU A 87 -13.97 11.24 -0.87
C GLU A 87 -12.49 10.93 -1.19
N LEU A 88 -11.94 11.44 -2.30
CA LEU A 88 -10.57 11.19 -2.77
C LEU A 88 -9.72 12.46 -2.86
N CYS A 89 -10.30 13.65 -2.73
CA CYS A 89 -9.64 14.92 -3.03
C CYS A 89 -8.59 15.38 -2.00
N ARG A 90 -8.21 14.52 -1.05
CA ARG A 90 -7.23 14.83 0.00
C ARG A 90 -6.28 13.67 0.27
N LYS A 91 -5.14 13.97 0.87
CA LYS A 91 -4.25 12.96 1.45
C LYS A 91 -4.90 12.29 2.66
N ILE A 92 -4.32 11.17 3.09
CA ILE A 92 -4.71 10.49 4.33
C ILE A 92 -4.42 11.39 5.54
N SER A 93 -5.26 11.32 6.57
CA SER A 93 -4.98 11.98 7.85
C SER A 93 -4.06 11.12 8.73
N ALA A 94 -3.45 11.74 9.74
CA ALA A 94 -2.70 11.00 10.76
C ALA A 94 -3.56 9.96 11.48
N SER A 95 -4.85 10.25 11.74
CA SER A 95 -5.75 9.30 12.38
C SER A 95 -6.03 8.08 11.49
N GLU A 96 -6.24 8.27 10.19
CA GLU A 96 -6.46 7.17 9.25
C GLU A 96 -5.22 6.29 9.11
N TYR A 97 -4.04 6.91 9.17
CA TYR A 97 -2.77 6.19 9.20
C TYR A 97 -2.63 5.38 10.51
N SER A 98 -2.83 6.01 11.67
CA SER A 98 -2.74 5.33 12.97
C SER A 98 -3.73 4.17 13.10
N GLU A 99 -4.96 4.33 12.63
CA GLU A 99 -5.97 3.26 12.63
C GLU A 99 -5.51 2.01 11.86
N VAL A 100 -4.79 2.19 10.75
CA VAL A 100 -4.25 1.06 10.00
C VAL A 100 -3.06 0.43 10.72
N LEU A 101 -2.22 1.21 11.40
CA LEU A 101 -1.12 0.65 12.19
C LEU A 101 -1.60 -0.14 13.40
N GLU A 102 -2.60 0.37 14.12
CA GLU A 102 -3.25 -0.36 15.22
C GLU A 102 -3.87 -1.67 14.73
N LEU A 103 -4.41 -1.68 13.52
CA LEU A 103 -4.93 -2.90 12.90
C LEU A 103 -3.82 -3.89 12.54
N VAL A 104 -2.69 -3.42 11.99
CA VAL A 104 -1.52 -4.26 11.67
C VAL A 104 -0.99 -4.93 12.93
N ASP A 105 -0.86 -4.17 14.02
CA ASP A 105 -0.45 -4.67 15.33
C ASP A 105 -1.44 -5.71 15.88
N LYS A 106 -2.74 -5.39 15.85
CA LYS A 106 -3.82 -6.29 16.30
C LYS A 106 -3.88 -7.61 15.52
N LEU A 107 -3.52 -7.58 14.24
CA LEU A 107 -3.49 -8.76 13.37
C LEU A 107 -2.16 -9.52 13.43
N GLU A 108 -1.20 -9.06 14.24
CA GLU A 108 0.13 -9.67 14.39
C GLU A 108 0.86 -9.82 13.05
N LEU A 109 0.71 -8.83 12.16
CA LEU A 109 1.39 -8.78 10.87
C LEU A 109 2.83 -8.31 11.04
N GLU A 110 3.73 -9.24 11.35
CA GLU A 110 5.14 -8.94 11.66
C GLU A 110 6.04 -8.80 10.42
N ASN A 111 5.64 -9.40 9.29
CA ASN A 111 6.47 -9.46 8.09
C ASN A 111 6.20 -8.28 7.14
N GLY A 112 7.21 -7.42 6.96
CA GLY A 112 7.26 -6.44 5.87
C GLY A 112 7.64 -5.03 6.30
N TRP A 113 6.96 -4.02 5.74
CA TRP A 113 7.36 -2.62 5.87
C TRP A 113 6.18 -1.68 6.06
N ILE A 114 6.40 -0.64 6.85
CA ILE A 114 5.47 0.47 7.06
C ILE A 114 6.15 1.75 6.59
N GLN A 115 5.50 2.50 5.71
CA GLN A 115 6.01 3.77 5.21
C GLN A 115 5.65 4.94 6.13
N GLY A 116 6.56 5.91 6.28
CA GLY A 116 6.32 7.14 7.02
C GLY A 116 5.19 8.00 6.42
N THR A 117 4.63 8.91 7.21
CA THR A 117 3.52 9.77 6.77
C THR A 117 3.91 10.81 5.71
N ASP A 118 5.21 11.06 5.54
CA ASP A 118 5.82 11.94 4.54
C ASP A 118 6.00 11.28 3.16
N ALA A 119 5.59 10.02 3.01
CA ALA A 119 5.75 9.28 1.77
C ALA A 119 5.00 9.93 0.59
N ALA A 120 3.85 10.56 0.84
CA ALA A 120 3.09 11.22 -0.22
C ALA A 120 3.85 12.41 -0.86
N GLU A 121 4.78 13.02 -0.13
CA GLU A 121 5.63 14.13 -0.60
C GLU A 121 6.90 13.61 -1.29
N ASN A 122 7.48 12.52 -0.79
CA ASN A 122 8.78 12.04 -1.26
C ASN A 122 8.73 11.19 -2.54
N TYR A 123 7.59 10.55 -2.82
CA TYR A 123 7.47 9.59 -3.93
C TYR A 123 6.69 10.13 -5.15
N LEU A 124 6.38 11.44 -5.17
CA LEU A 124 5.74 12.09 -6.31
C LEU A 124 6.80 12.70 -7.24
N PRO A 125 7.00 12.20 -8.46
CA PRO A 125 7.95 12.79 -9.40
C PRO A 125 7.42 14.10 -9.98
N HIS A 126 8.33 15.06 -10.18
CA HIS A 126 8.09 16.22 -11.02
C HIS A 126 8.21 15.81 -12.50
N PHE A 127 7.06 15.52 -13.12
CA PHE A 127 6.97 15.03 -14.50
C PHE A 127 7.49 16.00 -15.57
N GLU A 128 7.69 17.29 -15.23
CA GLU A 128 8.22 18.31 -16.14
C GLU A 128 9.76 18.40 -16.13
N ARG A 129 10.45 17.66 -15.26
CA ARG A 129 11.92 17.74 -15.13
C ARG A 129 12.60 16.65 -15.96
N ASP A 130 13.55 17.07 -16.81
CA ASP A 130 14.37 16.15 -17.63
C ASP A 130 15.33 15.31 -16.80
N SER A 131 15.77 15.80 -15.63
CA SER A 131 16.65 15.08 -14.71
C SER A 131 16.25 15.32 -13.25
N HIS A 132 16.53 14.32 -12.40
CA HIS A 132 16.26 14.34 -10.96
C HIS A 132 14.79 14.65 -10.56
N PRO A 133 13.81 13.87 -11.05
CA PRO A 133 12.38 14.15 -10.84
C PRO A 133 11.91 14.05 -9.38
N PHE A 134 12.69 13.44 -8.49
CA PHE A 134 12.37 13.28 -7.07
C PHE A 134 13.13 14.23 -6.13
N GLN A 135 13.94 15.16 -6.67
CA GLN A 135 14.61 16.13 -5.82
C GLN A 135 13.60 17.15 -5.26
N PRO A 136 13.55 17.36 -3.93
CA PRO A 136 12.68 18.38 -3.36
C PRO A 136 13.08 19.77 -3.86
N GLU A 137 12.11 20.66 -4.05
CA GLU A 137 12.40 22.06 -4.35
C GLU A 137 13.18 22.67 -3.18
N LYS A 138 14.34 23.26 -3.46
CA LYS A 138 15.06 24.03 -2.44
C LYS A 138 14.14 25.16 -2.00
N ALA A 139 13.71 25.14 -0.74
CA ALA A 139 12.96 26.24 -0.16
C ALA A 139 13.72 27.55 -0.43
N GLN A 140 13.09 28.48 -1.14
CA GLN A 140 13.58 29.85 -1.21
C GLN A 140 13.44 30.43 0.20
N VAL A 141 14.58 30.64 0.85
CA VAL A 141 14.70 31.42 2.09
C VAL A 141 14.61 32.89 1.76
#